data_AF-A0A937VL90-F1
#
_entry.id   AF-A0A937VL90-F1
#
_cell.length_a   1.000
_cell.length_b   1.000
_cell.length_c   1.000
_cell.angle_alpha   90.00
_cell.angle_beta   90.00
_cell.angle_gamma   90.00
#
_symmetry.space_group_name_H-M   'P 1'
#
loop_
_entity.id
_entity.type
_entity.pdbx_description
1 polymer ?
#
loop_
_entity_poly.entity_id
_entity_poly.type
_entity_poly.pdbx_seq_one_letter_code
_entity_poly.pdbx_strand_id
1 'polypeptide(L)' 'MLRVGENGAGKTEIMYSVNMSYSQLQKYLGFLVGHGFIDRLKMGNPSVTYQVTEKGLSLLKSIETVLEVLDLDEMADFK' A
#
# COMPACT_ATOMS: atom_id res chain seq x y z
N MET A 1 1.00 -3.44 -2.75
CA MET A 1 0.84 -3.13 -1.30
C MET A 1 0.40 -1.69 -1.03
N LEU A 2 1.03 -0.64 -1.60
CA LEU A 2 0.50 0.72 -1.51
C LEU A 2 -0.84 0.86 -2.30
N ARG A 3 -0.91 0.33 -3.53
CA ARG A 3 -2.15 0.29 -4.34
C ARG A 3 -3.36 -0.37 -3.64
N VAL A 4 -3.12 -1.36 -2.78
CA VAL A 4 -4.19 -2.08 -2.05
C VAL A 4 -4.95 -1.13 -1.11
N GLY A 5 -4.33 -0.03 -0.67
CA GLY A 5 -5.00 0.99 0.14
C GLY A 5 -5.75 2.08 -0.66
N GLU A 6 -5.78 2.06 -2.00
CA GLU A 6 -6.46 3.10 -2.80
C GLU A 6 -7.96 3.18 -2.48
N ASN A 7 -8.59 2.03 -2.22
CA ASN A 7 -10.00 1.94 -1.80
C ASN A 7 -10.17 1.72 -0.28
N GLY A 8 -9.08 1.83 0.49
CA GLY A 8 -9.04 1.45 1.90
C GLY A 8 -9.00 -0.07 2.08
N ALA A 9 -7.96 -0.58 2.74
CA ALA A 9 -7.82 -2.01 2.99
C ALA A 9 -7.55 -2.33 4.46
N GLY A 10 -8.16 -3.42 4.93
CA GLY A 10 -7.92 -3.93 6.28
C GLY A 10 -6.52 -4.53 6.42
N LYS A 11 -5.96 -4.52 7.64
CA LYS A 11 -4.65 -5.14 7.92
C LYS A 11 -4.57 -6.60 7.46
N THR A 12 -5.64 -7.36 7.63
CA THR A 12 -5.74 -8.78 7.25
C THR A 12 -5.75 -8.96 5.73
N GLU A 13 -6.46 -8.09 5.00
CA GLU A 13 -6.52 -8.08 3.54
C GLU A 13 -5.16 -7.72 2.91
N ILE A 14 -4.46 -6.75 3.49
CA ILE A 14 -3.08 -6.43 3.08
C ILE A 14 -2.14 -7.59 3.38
N MET A 15 -2.33 -8.32 4.48
CA MET A 15 -1.48 -9.45 4.84
C MET A 15 -1.62 -10.63 3.87
N TYR A 16 -2.83 -10.94 3.41
CA TYR A 16 -3.07 -12.05 2.50
C TYR A 16 -2.72 -11.74 1.03
N SER A 17 -2.59 -10.46 0.66
CA SER A 17 -2.28 -10.05 -0.72
C SER A 17 -0.78 -9.94 -1.02
N VAL A 18 0.10 -10.31 -0.08
CA VAL A 18 1.53 -9.97 -0.15
C VAL A 18 2.42 -11.10 0.36
N ASN A 19 3.55 -11.32 -0.31
CA ASN A 19 4.54 -12.32 0.08
C ASN A 19 5.50 -11.78 1.18
N MET A 20 4.95 -11.39 2.33
CA MET A 20 5.71 -10.86 3.47
C MET A 20 5.30 -11.52 4.78
N SER A 21 6.26 -11.74 5.67
CA SER A 21 5.96 -12.09 7.07
C SER A 21 5.25 -10.94 7.78
N TYR A 22 4.52 -11.25 8.85
CA TYR A 22 3.88 -10.26 9.71
C TYR A 22 4.83 -9.14 10.16
N SER A 23 6.08 -9.50 10.52
CA SER A 23 7.09 -8.54 10.97
C SER A 23 7.53 -7.56 9.86
N GLN A 24 7.67 -8.05 8.63
CA GLN A 24 8.01 -7.23 7.46
C GLN A 24 6.85 -6.29 7.11
N LEU A 25 5.63 -6.82 7.11
CA LEU A 25 4.43 -6.04 6.88
C LEU A 25 4.28 -4.90 7.90
N GLN A 26 4.50 -5.16 9.20
CA GLN A 26 4.45 -4.10 10.22
C GLN A 26 5.49 -3.01 9.99
N LYS A 27 6.73 -3.37 9.67
CA LYS A 27 7.80 -2.41 9.35
C LYS A 27 7.44 -1.57 8.13
N TYR A 28 6.92 -2.21 7.09
CA TYR A 28 6.53 -1.54 5.86
C TYR A 28 5.35 -0.58 6.06
N LEU A 29 4.28 -1.01 6.76
CA LEU A 29 3.16 -0.13 7.10
C LEU A 29 3.61 1.03 7.98
N GLY A 30 4.51 0.78 8.94
CA GLY A 30 5.13 1.83 9.76
C GLY A 30 5.91 2.84 8.91
N PHE A 31 6.66 2.38 7.92
CA PHE A 31 7.35 3.25 6.97
C PHE A 31 6.38 4.12 6.16
N LEU A 32 5.33 3.53 5.58
CA LEU A 32 4.36 4.26 4.77
C LEU A 32 3.59 5.30 5.59
N VAL A 33 3.16 4.95 6.81
CA VAL A 33 2.50 5.89 7.72
C VAL A 33 3.47 6.99 8.16
N GLY A 34 4.69 6.63 8.55
CA GLY A 34 5.70 7.60 9.01
C GLY A 34 6.09 8.64 7.95
N HIS A 35 5.98 8.29 6.67
CA HIS A 35 6.24 9.21 5.56
C HIS A 35 4.98 9.87 4.98
N GLY A 36 3.80 9.57 5.53
CA GLY A 36 2.51 10.16 5.12
C GLY A 36 2.01 9.68 3.76
N PHE A 37 2.39 8.47 3.32
CA PHE A 37 1.88 7.87 2.09
C PHE A 37 0.53 7.16 2.30
N ILE A 38 0.25 6.72 3.53
CA ILE A 38 -1.04 6.15 3.93
C ILE A 38 -1.45 6.68 5.29
N ASP A 39 -2.76 6.76 5.52
CA ASP A 39 -3.39 7.05 6.80
C ASP A 39 -3.99 5.81 7.46
N ARG A 40 -4.12 5.86 8.79
CA ARG A 40 -4.81 4.83 9.58
C ARG A 40 -6.20 5.32 9.96
N LEU A 41 -7.22 4.79 9.29
CA LEU A 41 -8.60 5.02 9.67
C LEU A 41 -9.04 3.99 10.71
N LYS A 42 -9.53 4.46 11.85
CA LYS A 42 -10.11 3.59 12.88
C LYS A 42 -11.58 3.37 12.56
N MET A 43 -11.91 2.22 12.00
CA MET A 43 -13.30 1.79 11.84
C MET A 43 -13.67 0.89 13.03
N GLY A 44 -13.85 1.47 14.22
CA GLY A 44 -14.20 0.69 15.41
C GLY A 44 -13.12 -0.28 15.91
N ASN A 45 -13.39 -0.94 17.04
CA ASN A 45 -12.47 -1.89 17.67
C ASN A 45 -12.78 -3.31 17.19
N PRO A 46 -11.85 -4.08 16.57
CA PRO A 46 -10.42 -3.86 16.40
C PRO A 46 -9.97 -3.53 14.96
N SER A 47 -10.85 -3.01 14.11
CA SER A 47 -10.57 -2.80 12.67
C SER A 47 -9.87 -1.47 12.38
N VAL A 48 -8.59 -1.56 11.99
CA VAL A 48 -7.85 -0.47 11.35
C VAL A 48 -7.79 -0.72 9.85
N THR A 49 -8.25 0.26 9.08
CA THR A 49 -8.04 0.32 7.63
C THR A 49 -6.92 1.29 7.30
N TYR A 50 -6.17 0.96 6.26
CA TYR A 50 -5.14 1.82 5.69
C TYR A 50 -5.65 2.41 4.39
N GLN A 51 -5.58 3.74 4.26
CA GLN A 51 -5.99 4.45 3.05
C GLN A 51 -4.83 5.24 2.47
N VAL A 52 -4.64 5.19 1.15
CA VAL A 52 -3.61 5.98 0.47
C VAL A 52 -3.95 7.47 0.54
N THR A 53 -2.95 8.29 0.85
CA THR A 53 -3.07 9.75 0.85
C THR A 53 -2.81 10.31 -0.56
N GLU A 54 -3.09 11.60 -0.79
CA GLU A 54 -2.70 12.25 -2.04
C GLU A 54 -1.19 12.13 -2.33
N LYS A 55 -0.36 12.26 -1.29
CA LYS A 55 1.09 12.07 -1.39
C LYS A 55 1.45 10.63 -1.80
N GLY A 56 0.72 9.64 -1.26
CA GLY A 56 0.86 8.24 -1.65
C GLY A 56 0.46 7.99 -3.11
N LEU A 57 -0.60 8.63 -3.59
CA LEU A 57 -1.02 8.57 -5.00
C LEU A 57 0.04 9.17 -5.93
N SER A 58 0.64 10.30 -5.57
CA SER A 58 1.75 10.89 -6.34
C SER A 58 2.97 9.97 -6.41
N LEU A 59 3.28 9.26 -5.32
CA LEU A 59 4.35 8.26 -5.31
C LEU A 59 4.03 7.09 -6.25
N LEU A 60 2.80 6.58 -6.24
CA LEU A 60 2.37 5.51 -7.13
C LEU A 60 2.56 5.88 -8.60
N LYS A 61 2.09 7.06 -9.00
CA LYS A 61 2.27 7.57 -10.37
C LYS A 61 3.75 7.67 -10.76
N SER A 62 4.60 8.12 -9.83
CA SER A 62 6.04 8.22 -10.07
C SER A 62 6.68 6.84 -10.26
N ILE A 63 6.24 5.84 -9.50
CA ILE A 63 6.70 4.46 -9.65
C ILE A 63 6.23 3.90 -11.00
N GLU A 64 4.97 4.13 -11.38
CA GLU A 64 4.41 3.71 -12.68
C GLU A 64 5.23 4.28 -13.84
N THR A 65 5.53 5.59 -13.83
CA THR A 65 6.38 6.21 -14.85
C THR A 65 7.77 5.58 -14.93
N VAL A 66 8.38 5.21 -13.79
CA VAL A 66 9.69 4.54 -13.79
C VAL A 66 9.58 3.12 -14.35
N LEU A 67 8.52 2.39 -14.01
CA LEU A 67 8.29 1.03 -14.52
C LEU A 67 8.05 1.01 -16.04
N GLU A 68 7.29 1.98 -16.54
CA GLU A 68 7.05 2.18 -17.97
C GLU A 68 8.38 2.43 -18.69
N VAL A 69 9.23 3.32 -18.16
CA VAL A 69 10.57 3.60 -18.74
C VAL A 69 11.50 2.37 -18.70
N LEU A 70 11.28 1.46 -17.75
CA LEU A 70 12.06 0.23 -17.63
C LEU A 70 11.46 -0.94 -18.45
N ASP A 71 10.36 -0.73 -19.17
CA ASP A 71 9.60 -1.77 -19.87
C ASP A 71 9.18 -2.93 -18.94
N LEU A 72 8.82 -2.62 -17.68
CA LEU A 72 8.46 -3.61 -16.64
C LEU A 72 6.94 -3.72 -16.40
N ASP A 73 6.12 -3.19 -17.30
CA ASP A 73 4.67 -3.06 -17.12
C ASP A 73 3.92 -4.41 -16.99
N GLU A 74 4.55 -5.54 -17.34
CA GLU A 74 3.94 -6.88 -17.18
C GLU A 74 3.66 -7.28 -15.72
N MET A 75 4.21 -6.58 -14.73
CA MET A 75 3.97 -6.89 -13.30
C MET A 75 2.74 -6.17 -12.71
N ALA A 76 2.03 -5.33 -13.49
CA ALA A 76 0.90 -4.53 -13.01
C ALA A 76 -0.44 -5.29 -12.99
N ASP A 77 -0.53 -6.46 -13.64
CA ASP A 77 -1.69 -7.34 -13.66
C ASP A 77 -1.65 -8.39 -12.52
N PHE A 78 -1.66 -7.93 -11.27
CA PHE A 78 -2.17 -8.76 -10.17
C PHE A 78 -3.65 -8.42 -10.00
N LYS A 79 -4.48 -9.07 -10.82
CA LYS A 79 -5.94 -9.06 -10.74
C LYS A 79 -6.45 -10.00 -9.66
#